data_AF-A0A819SL32-F1
#
_entry.id   AF-A0A819SL32-F1
#
_cell.length_a   1.000
_cell.length_b   1.000
_cell.length_c   1.000
_cell.angle_alpha   90.00
_cell.angle_beta   90.00
_cell.angle_gamma   90.00
#
_symmetry.space_group_name_H-M   'P 1'
#
loop_
_entity.id
_entity.type
_entity.pdbx_description
1 polymer ?
#
loop_
_entity_poly.entity_id
_entity_poly.type
_entity_poly.pdbx_seq_one_letter_code
_entity_poly.pdbx_strand_id
1 'polypeptide(L)'
;MQELDLMKNQIPFDRYFQVEPLRNYLKIILMNDFMIHLADKIWPEGKRYVFCYDAQINEKSDIKSCHAKDGNPFGPFWSYFNIDFDGDVFFQPLFYDIINPNGWNTKYPSTKYPVLAFSGPPGTDQHNVPIAKYFIYSNYIQEQAENFLNKHQISPDTLLAIHLRNGIDFERACTYASEKSNFFASAQCLGYNLEKGIK
;
A
#
# COMPACT_ATOMS: atom_id res chain seq x y z
N MET A 1 -14.91 11.93 21.35
CA MET A 1 -15.09 12.51 19.99
C MET A 1 -13.75 12.59 19.27
N GLN A 2 -12.96 11.49 19.25
CA GLN A 2 -11.54 11.55 18.82
C GLN A 2 -11.09 10.34 17.97
N GLU A 3 -11.83 9.24 17.95
CA GLU A 3 -11.55 8.09 17.06
C GLU A 3 -12.26 8.19 15.70
N LEU A 4 -13.40 8.90 15.61
CA LEU A 4 -14.19 9.00 14.39
C LEU A 4 -13.57 9.91 13.31
N ASP A 5 -12.58 10.72 13.68
CA ASP A 5 -11.91 11.69 12.80
C ASP A 5 -10.67 11.11 12.09
N LEU A 6 -10.18 9.94 12.53
CA LEU A 6 -9.05 9.25 11.92
C LEU A 6 -9.39 8.60 10.56
N MET A 7 -10.67 8.32 10.29
CA MET A 7 -11.10 7.75 9.00
C MET A 7 -11.17 8.78 7.86
N LYS A 8 -10.91 10.07 8.14
CA LYS A 8 -10.97 11.15 7.13
C LYS A 8 -9.61 11.69 6.69
N ASN A 9 -8.51 11.30 7.34
CA ASN A 9 -7.20 11.87 7.07
C ASN A 9 -6.27 10.85 6.43
N GLN A 10 -5.60 11.25 5.34
CA GLN A 10 -4.44 10.52 4.84
C GLN A 10 -3.36 10.59 5.93
N ILE A 11 -3.06 9.46 6.56
CA ILE A 11 -2.10 9.40 7.67
C ILE A 11 -0.71 9.23 7.06
N PRO A 12 0.24 10.15 7.35
CA PRO A 12 1.57 10.03 6.78
C PRO A 12 2.28 8.82 7.37
N PHE A 13 3.12 8.18 6.55
CA PHE A 13 3.81 6.94 6.92
C PHE A 13 4.60 7.05 8.23
N ASP A 14 5.26 8.20 8.42
CA ASP A 14 6.12 8.51 9.56
C ASP A 14 5.34 8.72 10.88
N ARG A 15 4.01 8.79 10.83
CA ARG A 15 3.16 8.73 12.02
C ARG A 15 3.32 7.39 12.75
N TYR A 16 3.38 6.29 12.01
CA TYR A 16 3.37 4.94 12.56
C TYR A 16 4.72 4.24 12.49
N PHE A 17 5.55 4.57 11.51
CA PHE A 17 6.82 3.89 11.27
C PHE A 17 7.97 4.87 11.14
N GLN A 18 9.18 4.47 11.53
CA GLN A 18 10.38 5.24 11.28
C GLN A 18 10.76 5.15 9.80
N VAL A 19 11.21 6.26 9.21
CA VAL A 19 11.61 6.31 7.79
C VAL A 19 13.07 5.86 7.59
N GLU A 20 13.96 6.20 8.51
CA GLU A 20 15.40 5.92 8.39
C GLU A 20 15.76 4.43 8.25
N PRO A 21 15.18 3.49 9.01
CA PRO A 21 15.48 2.07 8.84
C PRO A 21 15.18 1.56 7.42
N LEU A 22 14.12 2.07 6.79
CA LEU A 22 13.79 1.74 5.40
C LEU A 22 14.73 2.43 4.40
N ARG A 23 15.18 3.67 4.66
CA ARG A 23 16.15 4.38 3.80
C ARG A 23 17.48 3.64 3.67
N ASN A 24 17.87 2.87 4.68
CA ASN A 24 19.07 2.02 4.64
C ASN A 24 18.94 0.85 3.65
N TYR A 25 17.72 0.49 3.27
CA TYR A 25 17.43 -0.62 2.36
C TYR A 25 16.91 -0.17 1.00
N LEU A 26 16.10 0.89 0.95
CA LEU A 26 15.43 1.40 -0.25
C LEU A 26 15.62 2.91 -0.39
N LYS A 27 15.68 3.38 -1.65
CA LYS A 27 15.61 4.83 -1.94
C LYS A 27 14.16 5.28 -1.82
N ILE A 28 13.81 5.82 -0.66
CA ILE A 28 12.44 6.28 -0.36
C ILE A 28 12.40 7.73 0.09
N ILE A 29 11.28 8.38 -0.19
CA ILE A 29 10.92 9.71 0.26
C ILE A 29 9.44 9.69 0.68
N LEU A 30 9.06 10.51 1.66
CA LEU A 30 7.65 10.64 2.02
C LEU A 30 6.89 11.30 0.87
N MET A 31 5.63 10.91 0.66
CA MET A 31 4.79 11.51 -0.37
C MET A 31 4.68 13.03 -0.19
N ASN A 32 4.51 13.49 1.04
CA ASN A 32 4.46 14.92 1.36
C ASN A 32 5.76 15.65 0.95
N ASP A 33 6.92 15.09 1.31
CA ASP A 33 8.22 15.66 0.94
C ASP A 33 8.42 15.67 -0.58
N PHE A 34 7.99 14.62 -1.27
CA PHE A 34 8.03 14.55 -2.73
C PHE A 34 7.19 15.67 -3.36
N MET A 35 5.95 15.83 -2.90
CA MET A 35 5.04 16.85 -3.42
C MET A 35 5.54 18.27 -3.17
N ILE A 36 6.12 18.54 -1.99
CA ILE A 36 6.61 19.89 -1.65
C ILE A 36 7.94 20.21 -2.35
N HIS A 37 8.85 19.25 -2.46
CA HIS A 37 10.24 19.56 -2.84
C HIS A 37 10.61 19.17 -4.28
N LEU A 38 9.89 18.22 -4.88
CA LEU A 38 10.25 17.61 -6.16
C LEU A 38 9.16 17.70 -7.23
N ALA A 39 7.88 17.56 -6.88
CA ALA A 39 6.80 17.43 -7.86
C ALA A 39 6.79 18.57 -8.88
N ASP A 40 6.87 19.83 -8.48
CA ASP A 40 6.86 20.95 -9.44
C ASP A 40 8.05 20.95 -10.42
N LYS A 41 9.17 20.33 -10.06
CA LYS A 41 10.38 20.28 -10.89
C LYS A 41 10.36 19.13 -11.89
N ILE A 42 9.90 17.95 -11.48
CA ILE A 42 10.00 16.72 -12.27
C ILE A 42 8.65 16.12 -12.66
N TRP A 43 7.55 16.59 -12.07
CA TRP A 43 6.18 16.11 -12.29
C TRP A 43 5.13 17.25 -12.18
N PRO A 44 5.31 18.35 -12.93
CA PRO A 44 4.40 19.49 -12.89
C PRO A 44 3.04 19.14 -13.51
N GLU A 45 2.04 19.99 -13.25
CA GLU A 45 0.77 19.98 -13.98
C GLU A 45 1.00 20.04 -15.50
N GLY A 46 0.17 19.35 -16.27
CA GLY A 46 0.37 19.11 -17.71
C GLY A 46 1.27 17.91 -18.03
N LYS A 47 1.88 17.26 -17.02
CA LYS A 47 2.74 16.07 -17.16
C LYS A 47 2.41 14.95 -16.17
N ARG A 48 1.28 15.04 -15.48
CA ARG A 48 0.86 14.07 -14.45
C ARG A 48 0.11 12.91 -15.08
N TYR A 49 0.84 11.89 -15.52
CA TYR A 49 0.24 10.67 -16.05
C TYR A 49 0.03 9.60 -14.97
N VAL A 50 -1.11 8.92 -15.03
CA VAL A 50 -1.40 7.76 -14.17
C VAL A 50 -1.28 6.45 -14.92
N PHE A 51 -0.75 5.44 -14.25
CA PHE A 51 -0.45 4.12 -14.79
C PHE A 51 -1.45 3.09 -14.28
N CYS A 52 -2.02 2.32 -15.19
CA CYS A 52 -2.83 1.15 -14.90
C CYS A 52 -2.57 0.05 -15.94
N TYR A 53 -2.94 -1.20 -15.62
CA TYR A 53 -2.61 -2.33 -16.48
C TYR A 53 -3.22 -2.18 -17.88
N ASP A 54 -4.51 -1.86 -17.93
CA ASP A 54 -5.27 -1.59 -19.14
C ASP A 54 -6.40 -0.58 -18.86
N ALA A 55 -6.98 -0.03 -19.93
CA ALA A 55 -8.12 0.86 -19.85
C ALA A 55 -9.35 0.12 -19.32
N GLN A 56 -10.01 0.72 -18.34
CA GLN A 56 -11.26 0.22 -17.80
C GLN A 56 -12.41 1.11 -18.29
N ILE A 57 -13.61 0.55 -18.38
CA ILE A 57 -14.86 1.30 -18.54
C ILE A 57 -15.53 1.25 -17.18
N ASN A 58 -15.91 2.40 -16.63
CA ASN A 58 -16.67 2.46 -15.40
C ASN A 58 -18.18 2.62 -15.69
N GLU A 59 -19.04 2.27 -14.75
CA GLU A 59 -20.51 2.41 -14.92
C GLU A 59 -20.99 3.88 -15.00
N LYS A 60 -20.09 4.84 -14.72
CA LYS A 60 -20.42 6.27 -14.62
C LYS A 60 -19.99 7.08 -15.85
N SER A 61 -19.25 6.47 -16.76
CA SER A 61 -18.61 7.10 -17.90
C SER A 61 -18.21 6.04 -18.93
N ASP A 62 -18.66 6.22 -20.16
CA ASP A 62 -18.23 5.39 -21.31
C ASP A 62 -16.78 5.68 -21.76
N ILE A 63 -16.03 6.48 -21.00
CA ILE A 63 -14.65 6.84 -21.31
C ILE A 63 -13.70 5.77 -20.79
N LYS A 64 -12.94 5.15 -21.70
CA LYS A 64 -11.85 4.24 -21.37
C LYS A 64 -10.69 4.99 -20.72
N SER A 65 -10.42 4.75 -19.45
CA SER A 65 -9.33 5.40 -18.70
C SER A 65 -8.81 4.51 -17.55
N CYS A 66 -7.84 4.99 -16.77
CA CYS A 66 -7.44 4.33 -15.53
C CYS A 66 -8.38 4.58 -14.35
N HIS A 67 -9.30 5.55 -14.44
CA HIS A 67 -10.27 5.87 -13.38
C HIS A 67 -9.63 6.09 -12.01
N ALA A 68 -8.41 6.62 -11.98
CA ALA A 68 -7.55 6.60 -10.79
C ALA A 68 -8.05 7.47 -9.61
N LYS A 69 -9.06 8.31 -9.83
CA LYS A 69 -9.71 9.13 -8.80
C LYS A 69 -11.17 8.72 -8.54
N ASP A 70 -11.63 7.62 -9.10
CA ASP A 70 -13.04 7.24 -8.98
C ASP A 70 -13.33 6.54 -7.65
N GLY A 71 -14.26 7.13 -6.89
CA GLY A 71 -14.71 6.59 -5.62
C GLY A 71 -13.73 6.80 -4.46
N ASN A 72 -13.99 6.07 -3.37
CA ASN A 72 -13.22 6.12 -2.12
C ASN A 72 -12.51 4.77 -1.96
N PRO A 73 -11.19 4.72 -1.68
CA PRO A 73 -10.31 5.82 -1.26
C PRO A 73 -9.56 6.56 -2.36
N PHE A 74 -9.72 6.17 -3.62
CA PHE A 74 -8.92 6.66 -4.76
C PHE A 74 -8.95 8.17 -4.95
N GLY A 75 -10.14 8.77 -5.13
CA GLY A 75 -10.26 10.22 -5.33
C GLY A 75 -9.71 11.04 -4.16
N PRO A 76 -10.15 10.77 -2.92
CA PRO A 76 -9.64 11.46 -1.74
C PRO A 76 -8.12 11.38 -1.56
N PHE A 77 -7.49 10.25 -1.90
CA PHE A 77 -6.04 10.09 -1.81
C PHE A 77 -5.29 11.10 -2.70
N TRP A 78 -5.63 11.17 -3.99
CA TRP A 78 -4.97 12.10 -4.92
C TRP A 78 -5.32 13.56 -4.66
N SER A 79 -6.57 13.83 -4.31
CA SER A 79 -7.03 15.19 -4.00
C SER A 79 -6.37 15.76 -2.73
N TYR A 80 -5.98 14.93 -1.76
CA TYR A 80 -5.23 15.38 -0.59
C TYR A 80 -3.92 16.08 -0.95
N PHE A 81 -3.27 15.64 -2.05
CA PHE A 81 -2.02 16.21 -2.55
C PHE A 81 -2.22 17.20 -3.71
N ASN A 82 -3.47 17.62 -3.98
CA ASN A 82 -3.83 18.46 -5.13
C ASN A 82 -3.34 17.87 -6.47
N ILE A 83 -3.49 16.56 -6.64
CA ILE A 83 -3.12 15.84 -7.87
C ILE A 83 -4.36 15.62 -8.72
N ASP A 84 -4.34 16.18 -9.91
CA ASP A 84 -5.14 15.77 -11.06
C ASP A 84 -4.22 15.19 -12.14
N PHE A 85 -4.76 14.25 -12.92
CA PHE A 85 -4.00 13.56 -13.96
C PHE A 85 -4.32 14.14 -15.33
N ASP A 86 -3.27 14.39 -16.10
CA ASP A 86 -3.32 14.93 -17.47
C ASP A 86 -3.51 13.82 -18.52
N GLY A 87 -3.42 12.55 -18.11
CA GLY A 87 -3.72 11.40 -18.97
C GLY A 87 -3.37 10.05 -18.35
N ASP A 88 -3.71 9.00 -19.09
CA ASP A 88 -3.51 7.61 -18.69
C ASP A 88 -2.34 6.96 -19.47
N VAL A 89 -1.66 6.02 -18.82
CA VAL A 89 -0.66 5.15 -19.44
C VAL A 89 -1.00 3.69 -19.14
N PHE A 90 -1.27 2.93 -20.20
CA PHE A 90 -1.59 1.51 -20.11
C PHE A 90 -0.33 0.66 -20.27
N PHE A 91 0.04 -0.09 -19.24
CA PHE A 91 1.33 -0.77 -19.21
C PHE A 91 1.33 -2.21 -19.71
N GLN A 92 0.18 -2.79 -20.03
CA GLN A 92 0.13 -4.09 -20.71
C GLN A 92 1.09 -4.16 -21.92
N PRO A 93 1.77 -5.31 -22.14
CA PRO A 93 1.69 -6.56 -21.40
C PRO A 93 2.68 -6.66 -20.21
N LEU A 94 3.20 -5.55 -19.69
CA LEU A 94 4.11 -5.61 -18.54
C LEU A 94 3.38 -6.03 -17.27
N PHE A 95 4.07 -6.79 -16.42
CA PHE A 95 3.63 -7.15 -15.07
C PHE A 95 4.62 -6.61 -14.05
N TYR A 96 4.22 -6.56 -12.77
CA TYR A 96 5.07 -6.12 -11.67
C TYR A 96 6.07 -7.19 -11.21
N ASP A 97 6.10 -8.35 -11.87
CA ASP A 97 6.98 -9.45 -11.50
C ASP A 97 8.46 -9.14 -11.79
N ILE A 98 9.30 -9.90 -11.10
CA ILE A 98 10.77 -9.83 -11.22
C ILE A 98 11.30 -10.57 -12.45
N ILE A 99 10.44 -11.16 -13.29
CA ILE A 99 10.86 -12.02 -14.41
C ILE A 99 11.43 -11.17 -15.55
N ASN A 100 10.87 -9.99 -15.80
CA ASN A 100 11.37 -9.05 -16.80
C ASN A 100 11.61 -7.63 -16.23
N PRO A 101 12.62 -7.45 -15.36
CA PRO A 101 12.88 -6.17 -14.71
C PRO A 101 13.26 -5.07 -15.72
N ASN A 102 13.84 -5.44 -16.87
CA ASN A 102 14.30 -4.50 -17.88
C ASN A 102 13.18 -3.98 -18.81
N GLY A 103 12.03 -4.67 -18.86
CA GLY A 103 10.89 -4.25 -19.66
C GLY A 103 10.37 -2.87 -19.26
N TRP A 104 10.30 -2.60 -17.95
CA TRP A 104 9.87 -1.30 -17.41
C TRP A 104 10.82 -0.17 -17.78
N ASN A 105 12.12 -0.35 -17.56
CA ASN A 105 13.13 0.67 -17.89
C ASN A 105 13.19 0.99 -19.40
N THR A 106 12.94 -0.02 -20.24
CA THR A 106 12.95 0.15 -21.70
C THR A 106 11.70 0.89 -22.19
N LYS A 107 10.52 0.51 -21.68
CA LYS A 107 9.23 1.12 -22.09
C LYS A 107 9.03 2.51 -21.48
N TYR A 108 9.52 2.72 -20.26
CA TYR A 108 9.32 3.94 -19.47
C TYR A 108 10.65 4.47 -18.90
N PRO A 109 11.56 4.97 -19.76
CA PRO A 109 12.81 5.53 -19.29
C PRO A 109 12.58 6.80 -18.47
N SER A 110 13.36 7.00 -17.41
CA SER A 110 13.24 8.14 -16.49
C SER A 110 13.43 9.51 -17.14
N THR A 111 14.09 9.58 -18.30
CA THR A 111 14.24 10.80 -19.10
C THR A 111 12.91 11.27 -19.71
N LYS A 112 11.97 10.35 -19.95
CA LYS A 112 10.64 10.64 -20.50
C LYS A 112 9.53 10.52 -19.45
N TYR A 113 9.66 9.54 -18.56
CA TYR A 113 8.72 9.27 -17.46
C TYR A 113 9.46 9.34 -16.12
N PRO A 114 9.78 10.56 -15.64
CA PRO A 114 10.49 10.72 -14.37
C PRO A 114 9.68 10.26 -13.16
N VAL A 115 8.36 10.14 -13.30
CA VAL A 115 7.43 9.63 -12.29
C VAL A 115 6.49 8.61 -12.92
N LEU A 116 6.42 7.44 -12.28
CA LEU A 116 5.43 6.40 -12.58
C LEU A 116 4.41 6.39 -11.44
N ALA A 117 3.31 7.13 -11.59
CA ALA A 117 2.24 7.17 -10.60
C ALA A 117 1.21 6.09 -10.93
N PHE A 118 1.02 5.09 -10.06
CA PHE A 118 0.11 3.98 -10.31
C PHE A 118 -1.25 4.21 -9.66
N SER A 119 -2.34 3.77 -10.31
CA SER A 119 -3.70 3.86 -9.74
C SER A 119 -3.89 2.98 -8.49
N GLY A 120 -2.99 2.04 -8.23
CA GLY A 120 -2.92 1.22 -7.03
C GLY A 120 -1.51 0.69 -6.77
N PRO A 121 -1.26 0.00 -5.65
CA PRO A 121 0.07 -0.51 -5.32
C PRO A 121 0.59 -1.50 -6.38
N PRO A 122 1.85 -1.38 -6.84
CA PRO A 122 2.40 -2.25 -7.87
C PRO A 122 2.78 -3.63 -7.33
N GLY A 123 1.77 -4.47 -7.12
CA GLY A 123 1.91 -5.91 -6.82
C GLY A 123 2.41 -6.27 -5.42
N THR A 124 2.30 -7.56 -5.08
CA THR A 124 2.81 -8.16 -3.85
C THR A 124 3.53 -9.46 -4.18
N ASP A 125 4.69 -9.71 -3.56
CA ASP A 125 5.52 -10.90 -3.81
C ASP A 125 5.99 -11.51 -2.47
N GLN A 126 6.04 -12.84 -2.39
CA GLN A 126 6.49 -13.58 -1.19
C GLN A 126 7.93 -13.27 -0.78
N HIS A 127 8.80 -12.98 -1.74
CA HIS A 127 10.21 -12.64 -1.50
C HIS A 127 10.36 -11.29 -0.78
N ASN A 128 9.28 -10.50 -0.70
CA ASN A 128 9.27 -9.23 0.03
C ASN A 128 8.97 -9.37 1.53
N VAL A 129 8.54 -10.54 2.02
CA VAL A 129 8.24 -10.74 3.47
C VAL A 129 9.42 -10.35 4.38
N PRO A 130 10.69 -10.71 4.08
CA PRO A 130 11.82 -10.32 4.92
C PRO A 130 12.07 -8.81 5.05
N ILE A 131 11.47 -7.99 4.18
CA ILE A 131 11.57 -6.51 4.23
C ILE A 131 10.80 -5.96 5.44
N ALA A 132 9.83 -6.70 5.99
CA ALA A 132 9.05 -6.30 7.15
C ALA A 132 9.93 -5.90 8.36
N LYS A 133 11.14 -6.44 8.49
CA LYS A 133 12.08 -6.08 9.57
C LYS A 133 12.52 -4.61 9.58
N TYR A 134 12.36 -3.89 8.47
CA TYR A 134 12.68 -2.47 8.37
C TYR A 134 11.49 -1.57 8.79
N PHE A 135 10.30 -2.15 9.01
CA PHE A 135 9.14 -1.42 9.51
C PHE A 135 9.19 -1.32 11.03
N ILE A 136 10.04 -0.41 11.51
CA ILE A 136 10.18 -0.12 12.94
C ILE A 136 9.11 0.89 13.34
N TYR A 137 8.34 0.61 14.39
CA TYR A 137 7.33 1.54 14.89
C TYR A 137 7.94 2.89 15.27
N SER A 138 7.22 3.99 15.03
CA SER A 138 7.63 5.33 15.44
C SER A 138 7.70 5.43 16.97
N ASN A 139 8.47 6.40 17.47
CA ASN A 139 8.56 6.65 18.92
C ASN A 139 7.17 6.93 19.52
N TYR A 140 6.29 7.58 18.76
CA TYR A 140 4.90 7.80 19.15
C TYR A 140 4.17 6.48 19.43
N ILE A 141 4.23 5.51 18.51
CA ILE A 141 3.55 4.22 18.71
C ILE A 141 4.19 3.40 19.83
N GLN A 142 5.51 3.42 19.96
CA GLN A 142 6.22 2.77 21.06
C GLN A 142 5.75 3.34 22.42
N GLU A 143 5.69 4.67 22.54
CA GLU A 143 5.22 5.34 23.75
C GLU A 143 3.75 5.00 24.06
N GLN A 144 2.88 4.93 23.05
CA GLN A 144 1.48 4.52 23.26
C GLN A 144 1.38 3.08 23.78
N ALA A 145 2.20 2.17 23.26
CA ALA A 145 2.23 0.78 23.71
C ALA A 145 2.76 0.67 25.15
N GLU A 146 3.86 1.36 25.48
CA GLU A 146 4.42 1.38 26.85
C GLU A 146 3.43 1.97 27.85
N ASN A 147 2.78 3.07 27.51
CA ASN A 147 1.75 3.69 28.35
C ASN A 147 0.57 2.75 28.61
N PHE A 148 0.14 1.99 27.60
CA PHE A 148 -0.91 0.99 27.76
C PHE A 148 -0.50 -0.11 28.74
N LEU A 149 0.70 -0.68 28.57
CA LEU A 149 1.22 -1.73 29.45
C LEU A 149 1.35 -1.24 30.90
N ASN A 150 1.92 -0.05 31.09
CA ASN A 150 2.09 0.57 32.41
C ASN A 150 0.74 0.83 33.09
N LYS A 151 -0.23 1.40 32.36
CA LYS A 151 -1.58 1.67 32.87
C LYS A 151 -2.27 0.40 33.36
N HIS A 152 -2.07 -0.71 32.68
CA HIS A 152 -2.68 -1.99 33.02
C HIS A 152 -1.79 -2.88 33.89
N GLN A 153 -0.63 -2.39 34.34
CA GLN A 153 0.33 -3.14 35.17
C GLN A 153 0.72 -4.49 34.55
N ILE A 154 0.84 -4.51 33.21
CA ILE A 154 1.20 -5.70 32.45
C ILE A 154 2.72 -5.75 32.34
N SER A 155 3.33 -6.81 32.86
CA SER A 155 4.74 -7.07 32.60
C SER A 155 4.92 -7.54 31.14
N PRO A 156 5.83 -6.93 30.36
CA PRO A 156 6.16 -7.40 29.01
C PRO A 156 6.62 -8.87 28.99
N ASP A 157 7.28 -9.33 30.04
CA ASP A 157 7.87 -10.68 30.11
C ASP A 157 6.84 -11.80 30.22
N THR A 158 5.58 -11.48 30.54
CA THR A 158 4.51 -12.45 30.76
C THR A 158 3.30 -12.22 29.87
N LEU A 159 3.44 -11.42 28.81
CA LEU A 159 2.33 -11.02 27.96
C LEU A 159 2.00 -12.08 26.90
N LEU A 160 0.79 -12.64 26.97
CA LEU A 160 0.17 -13.35 25.85
C LEU A 160 -0.79 -12.40 25.11
N ALA A 161 -0.39 -11.95 23.92
CA ALA A 161 -1.24 -11.15 23.05
C ALA A 161 -1.99 -12.05 22.04
N ILE A 162 -3.31 -11.89 21.95
CA ILE A 162 -4.16 -12.64 21.02
C ILE A 162 -4.92 -11.65 20.15
N HIS A 163 -4.86 -11.83 18.83
CA HIS A 163 -5.66 -11.07 17.87
C HIS A 163 -6.92 -11.86 17.49
N LEU A 164 -8.08 -11.41 17.97
CA LEU A 164 -9.37 -11.99 17.62
C LEU A 164 -9.97 -11.24 16.43
N ARG A 165 -9.98 -11.87 15.26
CA ARG A 165 -10.63 -11.34 14.04
C ARG A 165 -11.98 -12.02 13.83
N ASN A 166 -12.97 -11.63 14.63
CA ASN A 166 -14.31 -12.23 14.69
C ASN A 166 -15.43 -11.19 14.43
N GLY A 167 -15.11 -10.14 13.66
CA GLY A 167 -16.13 -9.17 13.21
C GLY A 167 -17.01 -9.75 12.09
N ILE A 168 -18.24 -9.25 11.97
CA ILE A 168 -19.23 -9.70 10.97
C ILE A 168 -18.72 -9.57 9.52
N ASP A 169 -17.84 -8.59 9.26
CA ASP A 169 -17.16 -8.43 7.97
C ASP A 169 -16.25 -9.62 7.68
N PHE A 170 -15.51 -10.09 8.68
CA PHE A 170 -14.63 -11.24 8.55
C PHE A 170 -15.38 -12.56 8.56
N GLU A 171 -16.47 -12.70 9.32
CA GLU A 171 -17.36 -13.87 9.25
C GLU A 171 -17.86 -14.10 7.83
N ARG A 172 -18.32 -13.04 7.15
CA ARG A 172 -18.73 -13.11 5.74
C ARG A 172 -17.57 -13.43 4.82
N ALA A 173 -16.37 -12.90 5.06
CA ALA A 173 -15.21 -13.28 4.27
C ALA A 173 -14.90 -14.78 4.43
N CYS A 174 -15.03 -15.32 5.64
CA CYS A 174 -14.78 -16.73 5.95
C CYS A 174 -15.76 -17.70 5.26
N THR A 175 -16.95 -17.25 4.83
CA THR A 175 -17.87 -18.15 4.08
C THR A 175 -17.30 -18.59 2.74
N TYR A 176 -16.30 -17.87 2.21
CA TYR A 176 -15.62 -18.20 0.95
C TYR A 176 -14.28 -18.93 1.15
N ALA A 177 -13.86 -19.17 2.39
CA ALA A 177 -12.53 -19.73 2.68
C ALA A 177 -12.39 -21.18 2.20
N SER A 178 -13.46 -21.98 2.23
CA SER A 178 -13.45 -23.39 1.82
C SER A 178 -13.28 -23.60 0.32
N GLU A 179 -13.50 -22.57 -0.50
CA GLU A 179 -13.43 -22.65 -1.96
C GLU A 179 -12.04 -22.31 -2.52
N LYS A 180 -11.11 -21.88 -1.67
CA LYS A 180 -9.80 -21.32 -2.09
C LYS A 180 -8.67 -22.16 -1.52
N SER A 181 -7.64 -22.40 -2.33
CA SER A 181 -6.39 -23.01 -1.84
C SER A 181 -5.69 -22.08 -0.85
N ASN A 182 -5.40 -20.85 -1.27
CA ASN A 182 -4.91 -19.77 -0.39
C ASN A 182 -5.95 -18.64 -0.29
N PHE A 183 -6.16 -18.14 0.93
CA PHE A 183 -7.12 -17.08 1.22
C PHE A 183 -6.48 -16.00 2.09
N PHE A 184 -6.41 -14.76 1.57
CA PHE A 184 -5.69 -13.64 2.19
C PHE A 184 -4.27 -14.03 2.63
N ALA A 185 -3.96 -13.89 3.92
CA ALA A 185 -2.67 -14.17 4.51
C ALA A 185 -2.52 -15.63 5.01
N SER A 186 -3.35 -16.57 4.54
CA SER A 186 -3.29 -17.99 4.96
C SER A 186 -1.92 -18.64 4.76
N ALA A 187 -1.17 -18.20 3.74
CA ALA A 187 0.16 -18.73 3.41
C ALA A 187 1.16 -18.60 4.56
N GLN A 188 0.98 -17.66 5.50
CA GLN A 188 1.83 -17.57 6.69
C GLN A 188 1.74 -18.81 7.59
N CYS A 189 0.60 -19.51 7.57
CA CYS A 189 0.35 -20.74 8.32
C CYS A 189 0.51 -21.97 7.44
N LEU A 190 -0.14 -21.98 6.28
CA LEU A 190 -0.29 -23.15 5.42
C LEU A 190 0.86 -23.32 4.41
N GLY A 191 1.70 -22.29 4.24
CA GLY A 191 2.70 -22.24 3.18
C GLY A 191 2.13 -21.75 1.85
N TYR A 192 3.01 -21.29 0.96
CA TYR A 192 2.58 -20.70 -0.32
C TYR A 192 2.01 -21.73 -1.29
N ASN A 193 2.36 -23.01 -1.11
CA ASN A 193 1.87 -24.14 -1.89
C ASN A 193 1.03 -25.12 -1.03
N LEU A 194 0.52 -24.66 0.11
CA LEU A 194 -0.21 -25.49 1.09
C LEU A 194 0.60 -26.65 1.67
N GLU A 195 1.92 -26.56 1.64
CA GLU A 195 2.83 -27.62 2.09
C GLU A 195 2.76 -27.87 3.61
N LYS A 196 2.18 -26.94 4.38
CA LYS A 196 1.94 -27.07 5.83
C LYS A 196 0.46 -27.29 6.17
N GLY A 197 -0.40 -27.40 5.16
CA GLY A 197 -1.81 -27.73 5.36
C GLY A 197 -1.97 -29.15 5.89
N ILE A 198 -2.82 -29.33 6.90
CA ILE A 198 -3.24 -30.66 7.34
C ILE A 198 -4.19 -31.20 6.27
N LYS A 199 -3.87 -32.38 5.72
CA LYS A 199 -4.73 -33.10 4.78
C LYS A 199 -5.96 -33.69 5.47
#